data_AF-A0A6L8I097-F1
#
_entry.id   AF-A0A6L8I097-F1
#
_cell.length_a   1.000
_cell.length_b   1.000
_cell.length_c   1.000
_cell.angle_alpha   90.00
_cell.angle_beta   90.00
_cell.angle_gamma   90.00
#
_symmetry.space_group_name_H-M   'P 1'
#
loop_
_entity.id
_entity.type
_entity.pdbx_description
1 polymer ?
#
loop_
_entity_poly.entity_id
_entity_poly.type
_entity_poly.pdbx_seq_one_letter_code
_entity_poly.pdbx_strand_id
1 'polypeptide(L)'
;MSGLGITILLIFASINPPAVLATVNRAEKGRLQLVPAAVAFLAGAALLLAATFAAEAFLDALQLEPETFRISAGIVMAVTGVAFILFGPFSFPMEQDWKSGLFPLAFPLLASPAAFAAVLTRSADKGEPQVVLATLIVV
;
A
#
# COMPACT_ATOMS: atom_id res chain seq x y z
N MET A 1 7.67 18.80 -10.51
CA MET A 1 6.61 18.36 -9.58
C MET A 1 7.06 18.65 -8.16
N SER A 2 6.18 19.10 -7.27
CA SER A 2 6.52 19.31 -5.85
C SER A 2 6.86 17.97 -5.17
N GLY A 3 7.63 18.00 -4.08
CA GLY A 3 7.97 16.78 -3.32
C GLY A 3 6.73 15.99 -2.89
N LEU A 4 5.67 16.71 -2.51
CA LEU A 4 4.38 16.14 -2.17
C LEU A 4 3.67 15.46 -3.36
N GLY A 5 3.68 16.09 -4.54
CA GLY A 5 3.09 15.51 -5.74
C GLY A 5 3.74 14.19 -6.16
N ILE A 6 5.07 14.06 -5.96
CA ILE A 6 5.78 12.81 -6.22
C ILE A 6 5.38 11.74 -5.20
N THR A 7 5.25 12.08 -3.92
CA THR A 7 4.82 11.13 -2.87
C THR A 7 3.42 10.61 -3.13
N ILE A 8 2.47 11.50 -3.46
CA ILE A 8 1.09 11.11 -3.82
C ILE A 8 1.10 10.13 -4.99
N LEU A 9 1.83 10.47 -6.06
CA LEU A 9 1.88 9.63 -7.26
C LEU A 9 2.48 8.25 -6.96
N LEU A 10 3.55 8.20 -6.16
CA LEU A 10 4.17 6.93 -5.76
C LEU A 10 3.22 6.07 -4.93
N ILE A 11 2.57 6.61 -3.90
CA ILE A 11 1.64 5.84 -3.06
C ILE A 11 0.45 5.38 -3.90
N PHE A 12 -0.15 6.27 -4.70
CA PHE A 12 -1.26 5.93 -5.59
C PHE A 12 -0.91 4.80 -6.57
N ALA A 13 0.25 4.91 -7.24
CA ALA A 13 0.71 3.87 -8.16
C ALA A 13 0.97 2.54 -7.45
N SER A 14 1.46 2.59 -6.21
CA SER A 14 1.80 1.40 -5.42
C SER A 14 0.58 0.64 -4.90
N ILE A 15 -0.53 1.33 -4.63
CA ILE A 15 -1.81 0.69 -4.29
C ILE A 15 -2.44 0.02 -5.52
N ASN A 16 -2.18 0.56 -6.71
CA ASN A 16 -2.75 0.08 -7.97
C ASN A 16 -4.30 -0.01 -7.92
N PRO A 17 -5.00 1.14 -7.90
CA PRO A 17 -6.45 1.18 -7.79
C PRO A 17 -7.19 0.32 -8.81
N PRO A 18 -6.78 0.24 -10.11
CA PRO A 18 -7.39 -0.68 -11.05
C PRO A 18 -7.34 -2.15 -10.63
N ALA A 19 -6.22 -2.61 -10.04
CA ALA A 19 -6.11 -3.96 -9.51
C ALA A 19 -7.03 -4.16 -8.29
N VAL A 20 -7.07 -3.19 -7.37
CA VAL A 20 -7.98 -3.24 -6.21
C VAL A 20 -9.44 -3.36 -6.69
N LEU A 21 -9.87 -2.50 -7.60
CA LEU A 21 -11.21 -2.55 -8.22
C LEU A 21 -11.48 -3.89 -8.92
N ALA A 22 -10.51 -4.43 -9.65
CA ALA A 22 -10.68 -5.71 -10.35
C ALA A 22 -10.81 -6.89 -9.36
N THR A 23 -10.03 -6.90 -8.28
CA THR A 23 -10.13 -7.94 -7.23
C THR A 23 -11.46 -7.87 -6.49
N VAL A 24 -11.88 -6.66 -6.12
CA VAL A 24 -13.15 -6.36 -5.48
C VAL A 24 -14.33 -6.81 -6.36
N ASN A 25 -14.39 -6.36 -7.62
CA ASN A 25 -15.48 -6.69 -8.55
C ASN A 25 -15.54 -8.19 -8.89
N ARG A 26 -14.41 -8.89 -8.84
CA ARG A 26 -14.36 -10.33 -9.12
C ARG A 26 -14.80 -11.15 -7.91
N ALA A 27 -14.47 -10.70 -6.70
CA ALA A 27 -14.89 -11.33 -5.45
C ALA A 27 -16.39 -11.11 -5.19
N GLU A 28 -16.89 -9.92 -5.47
CA GLU A 28 -18.30 -9.60 -5.37
C GLU A 28 -18.98 -9.61 -6.74
N LYS A 29 -19.64 -10.71 -7.10
CA LYS A 29 -20.74 -10.67 -8.09
C LYS A 29 -21.97 -9.84 -7.60
N GLY A 30 -21.77 -8.95 -6.61
CA GLY A 30 -22.76 -8.13 -5.90
C GLY A 30 -22.20 -6.75 -5.55
N ARG A 31 -22.95 -5.92 -4.82
CA ARG A 31 -22.57 -4.54 -4.45
C ARG A 31 -21.64 -4.51 -3.25
N LEU A 32 -20.58 -3.68 -3.35
CA LEU A 32 -19.64 -3.43 -2.25
C LEU A 32 -20.37 -2.99 -1.00
N GLN A 33 -20.25 -3.79 0.06
CA GLN A 33 -20.82 -3.44 1.34
C GLN A 33 -20.04 -2.28 1.96
N LEU A 34 -20.75 -1.26 2.43
CA LEU A 34 -20.16 -0.04 3.00
C LEU A 34 -19.29 -0.34 4.22
N VAL A 35 -19.66 -1.33 5.04
CA VAL A 35 -18.97 -1.66 6.29
C VAL A 35 -17.58 -2.26 6.02
N PRO A 36 -17.41 -3.35 5.24
CA PRO A 36 -16.09 -3.83 4.84
C PRO A 36 -15.22 -2.78 4.15
N ALA A 37 -15.80 -1.95 3.29
CA ALA A 37 -15.05 -0.88 2.62
C ALA A 37 -14.51 0.14 3.64
N ALA A 38 -15.34 0.61 4.57
CA ALA A 38 -14.90 1.55 5.61
C ALA A 38 -13.83 0.94 6.52
N VAL A 39 -14.00 -0.33 6.92
CA VAL A 39 -12.99 -1.07 7.69
C VAL A 39 -11.68 -1.15 6.91
N ALA A 40 -11.75 -1.42 5.61
CA ALA A 40 -10.56 -1.50 4.75
C ALA A 40 -9.79 -0.19 4.69
N PHE A 41 -10.49 0.92 4.42
CA PHE A 41 -9.88 2.24 4.37
C PHE A 41 -9.22 2.61 5.70
N LEU A 42 -9.94 2.43 6.82
CA LEU A 42 -9.41 2.77 8.14
C LEU A 42 -8.21 1.90 8.52
N ALA A 43 -8.29 0.58 8.33
CA ALA A 43 -7.21 -0.32 8.67
C ALA A 43 -5.99 -0.15 7.73
N GLY A 44 -6.22 0.07 6.44
CA GLY A 44 -5.16 0.35 5.46
C GLY A 44 -4.44 1.67 5.75
N ALA A 45 -5.19 2.73 6.03
CA ALA A 45 -4.63 4.02 6.43
C ALA A 45 -3.84 3.90 7.74
N ALA A 46 -4.40 3.22 8.75
CA ALA A 46 -3.73 3.01 10.02
C ALA A 46 -2.40 2.26 9.85
N LEU A 47 -2.37 1.21 9.01
CA LEU A 47 -1.15 0.44 8.71
C LEU A 47 -0.08 1.29 8.01
N LEU A 48 -0.45 2.07 6.99
CA LEU A 48 0.50 2.93 6.27
C LEU A 48 0.97 4.10 7.13
N LEU A 49 0.11 4.68 7.95
CA LEU A 49 0.51 5.71 8.92
C LEU A 49 1.46 5.13 9.97
N ALA A 50 1.15 3.96 10.53
CA ALA A 50 2.06 3.28 11.45
C ALA A 50 3.44 3.05 10.83
N ALA A 51 3.49 2.60 9.57
CA ALA A 51 4.76 2.46 8.85
C ALA A 51 5.48 3.79 8.61
N THR A 52 4.75 4.88 8.41
CA THR A 52 5.34 6.22 8.24
C THR A 52 6.16 6.61 9.47
N PHE A 53 5.58 6.46 10.66
CA PHE A 53 6.23 6.80 11.94
C PHE A 53 7.25 5.74 12.39
N ALA A 54 7.07 4.48 11.98
CA ALA A 54 8.00 3.41 12.30
C ALA A 54 9.18 3.31 11.31
N ALA A 55 9.25 4.16 10.28
CA ALA A 55 10.19 3.99 9.17
C ALA A 55 11.65 3.98 9.61
N GLU A 56 12.09 4.97 10.39
CA GLU A 56 13.47 5.08 10.86
C GLU A 56 13.84 3.90 11.76
N ALA A 57 13.02 3.62 12.78
CA ALA A 57 13.22 2.49 13.68
C ALA A 57 13.24 1.12 12.95
N PHE A 58 12.42 0.96 11.92
CA PHE A 58 12.38 -0.25 11.11
C PHE A 58 13.65 -0.42 10.27
N LEU A 59 14.13 0.64 9.64
CA LEU A 59 15.37 0.63 8.86
C LEU A 59 16.59 0.39 9.76
N ASP A 60 16.64 1.02 10.92
CA ASP A 60 17.70 0.85 11.93
C ASP A 60 17.74 -0.59 12.46
N ALA A 61 16.58 -1.18 12.74
CA ALA A 61 16.49 -2.57 13.17
C ALA A 61 17.05 -3.56 12.13
N LEU A 62 16.97 -3.19 10.84
CA LEU A 62 17.52 -3.95 9.72
C LEU A 62 18.96 -3.55 9.37
N GLN A 63 19.52 -2.53 10.03
CA GLN A 63 20.82 -1.94 9.73
C GLN A 63 20.93 -1.51 8.26
N LEU A 64 19.85 -0.94 7.72
CA LEU A 64 19.77 -0.51 6.33
C LEU A 64 19.79 1.00 6.23
N GLU A 65 20.68 1.52 5.37
CA GLU A 65 20.57 2.91 4.94
C GLU A 65 19.29 3.10 4.09
N PRO A 66 18.59 4.25 4.21
CA PRO A 66 17.39 4.55 3.43
C PRO A 66 17.58 4.37 1.92
N GLU A 67 18.76 4.73 1.42
CA GLU A 67 19.11 4.57 0.00
C GLU A 67 19.16 3.10 -0.43
N THR A 68 19.79 2.23 0.39
CA THR A 68 19.88 0.80 0.13
C THR A 68 18.50 0.14 0.14
N PHE A 69 17.65 0.52 1.09
CA PHE A 69 16.26 0.04 1.16
C PHE A 69 15.47 0.46 -0.09
N ARG A 70 15.57 1.73 -0.50
CA ARG A 70 14.89 2.26 -1.69
C ARG A 70 15.25 1.51 -2.95
N ILE A 71 16.54 1.25 -3.18
CA ILE A 71 17.01 0.52 -4.37
C ILE A 71 16.44 -0.90 -4.35
N SER A 72 16.55 -1.60 -3.20
CA SER A 72 16.07 -2.97 -3.04
C SER A 72 14.55 -3.06 -3.23
N ALA A 73 13.80 -2.14 -2.63
CA ALA A 73 12.36 -2.02 -2.80
C ALA A 73 11.96 -1.78 -4.25
N GLY A 74 12.68 -0.92 -4.97
CA GLY A 74 12.48 -0.70 -6.40
C GLY A 74 12.66 -1.96 -7.24
N ILE A 75 13.69 -2.76 -6.95
CA ILE A 75 13.93 -4.05 -7.63
C ILE A 75 12.78 -5.02 -7.34
N VAL A 76 12.38 -5.17 -6.08
CA VAL A 76 11.26 -6.06 -5.70
C VAL A 76 9.97 -5.63 -6.38
N MET A 77 9.65 -4.33 -6.41
CA MET A 77 8.49 -3.78 -7.10
C MET A 77 8.52 -4.04 -8.61
N ALA A 78 9.68 -3.89 -9.25
CA ALA A 78 9.82 -4.16 -10.68
C ALA A 78 9.58 -5.64 -10.99
N VAL A 79 10.20 -6.55 -10.24
CA VAL A 79 10.04 -8.01 -10.45
C VAL A 79 8.60 -8.46 -10.17
N THR A 80 7.98 -7.98 -9.09
CA THR A 80 6.57 -8.32 -8.78
C THR A 80 5.60 -7.71 -9.79
N GLY A 81 5.85 -6.50 -10.28
CA GLY A 81 5.05 -5.89 -11.35
C GLY A 81 5.10 -6.72 -12.64
N VAL A 82 6.29 -7.18 -13.05
CA VAL A 82 6.44 -8.08 -14.22
C VAL A 82 5.73 -9.40 -13.99
N ALA A 83 5.89 -10.00 -12.81
CA ALA A 83 5.19 -11.24 -12.45
C ALA A 83 3.67 -11.07 -12.52
N PHE A 84 3.12 -9.94 -12.06
CA PHE A 84 1.70 -9.65 -12.13
C PHE A 84 1.17 -9.53 -13.57
N ILE A 85 1.97 -8.99 -14.50
CA ILE A 85 1.60 -8.92 -15.93
C ILE A 85 1.60 -10.32 -16.56
N LEU A 86 2.60 -11.15 -16.25
CA LEU A 86 2.78 -12.46 -16.87
C LEU A 86 1.85 -13.54 -16.31
N PHE A 87 1.67 -13.55 -14.99
CA PHE A 87 0.92 -14.60 -14.27
C PHE A 87 -0.47 -14.13 -13.82
N GLY A 88 -0.78 -12.85 -13.98
CA GLY A 88 -2.03 -12.26 -13.54
C GLY A 88 -2.06 -11.89 -12.05
N PRO A 89 -3.18 -11.35 -11.57
CA PRO A 89 -3.32 -10.91 -10.19
C PRO A 89 -3.32 -12.06 -9.19
N PHE A 90 -2.74 -11.82 -8.02
CA PHE A 90 -2.90 -12.69 -6.86
C PHE A 90 -4.39 -12.80 -6.52
N SER A 91 -4.86 -14.03 -6.36
CA SER A 91 -6.23 -14.31 -5.93
C SER A 91 -6.22 -14.58 -4.42
N PHE A 92 -6.90 -13.73 -3.67
CA PHE A 92 -7.05 -13.89 -2.23
C PHE A 92 -8.46 -14.39 -1.91
N PRO A 93 -8.63 -15.32 -0.95
CA PRO A 93 -9.95 -15.73 -0.52
C PRO A 93 -10.68 -14.54 0.14
N MET A 94 -11.93 -14.32 -0.25
CA MET A 94 -12.78 -13.28 0.31
C MET A 94 -13.75 -13.91 1.31
N GLU A 95 -13.69 -13.48 2.57
CA GLU A 95 -14.74 -13.82 3.54
C GLU A 95 -15.99 -12.96 3.30
N GLN A 96 -17.17 -13.41 3.73
CA GLN A 96 -18.45 -12.70 3.52
C GLN A 96 -18.84 -11.75 4.67
N ASP A 97 -17.89 -11.39 5.53
CA ASP A 97 -18.15 -10.58 6.73
C ASP A 97 -17.25 -9.33 6.78
N TRP A 98 -17.37 -8.50 7.81
CA TRP A 98 -16.55 -7.31 8.05
C TRP A 98 -15.03 -7.59 7.99
N LYS A 99 -14.63 -8.84 8.27
CA LYS A 99 -13.25 -9.33 8.15
C LYS A 99 -12.67 -9.20 6.74
N SER A 100 -13.52 -9.23 5.70
CA SER A 100 -13.10 -8.93 4.32
C SER A 100 -12.49 -7.53 4.19
N GLY A 101 -12.93 -6.60 5.05
CA GLY A 101 -12.33 -5.28 5.21
C GLY A 101 -10.89 -5.32 5.68
N LEU A 102 -10.54 -6.24 6.60
CA LEU A 102 -9.16 -6.40 7.07
C LEU A 102 -8.30 -7.16 6.06
N PHE A 103 -8.80 -8.32 5.60
CA PHE A 103 -8.11 -9.17 4.66
C PHE A 103 -9.08 -9.66 3.58
N PRO A 104 -8.78 -9.48 2.29
CA PRO A 104 -7.57 -8.91 1.69
C PRO A 104 -7.62 -7.38 1.46
N LEU A 105 -8.72 -6.68 1.81
CA LEU A 105 -8.92 -5.28 1.39
C LEU A 105 -7.94 -4.30 2.03
N ALA A 106 -7.86 -4.23 3.37
CA ALA A 106 -6.86 -3.40 4.04
C ALA A 106 -5.45 -3.90 3.75
N PHE A 107 -5.23 -5.22 3.91
CA PHE A 107 -3.97 -5.86 3.59
C PHE A 107 -4.21 -7.16 2.82
N PRO A 108 -3.54 -7.42 1.68
CA PRO A 108 -2.45 -6.62 1.08
C PRO A 108 -2.90 -5.67 -0.04
N LEU A 109 -4.19 -5.38 -0.23
CA LEU A 109 -4.63 -4.56 -1.37
C LEU A 109 -4.35 -3.06 -1.18
N LEU A 110 -4.89 -2.44 -0.12
CA LEU A 110 -4.66 -1.01 0.16
C LEU A 110 -3.28 -0.77 0.77
N ALA A 111 -2.93 -1.46 1.85
CA ALA A 111 -1.60 -1.46 2.44
C ALA A 111 -0.72 -2.49 1.73
N SER A 112 -0.53 -2.31 0.41
CA SER A 112 0.26 -3.24 -0.40
C SER A 112 1.73 -3.21 -0.01
N PRO A 113 2.50 -4.29 -0.25
CA PRO A 113 3.95 -4.29 -0.02
C PRO A 113 4.66 -3.14 -0.74
N ALA A 114 4.19 -2.79 -1.94
CA ALA A 114 4.69 -1.64 -2.69
C ALA A 114 4.34 -0.32 -1.98
N ALA A 115 3.13 -0.17 -1.44
CA ALA A 115 2.72 1.03 -0.70
C ALA A 115 3.52 1.20 0.59
N PHE A 116 3.76 0.10 1.32
CA PHE A 116 4.66 0.11 2.48
C PHE A 116 6.08 0.54 2.10
N ALA A 117 6.65 -0.06 1.05
CA ALA A 117 7.98 0.31 0.57
C ALA A 117 8.06 1.80 0.18
N ALA A 118 7.04 2.31 -0.51
CA ALA A 118 6.96 3.72 -0.89
C ALA A 118 6.88 4.64 0.34
N VAL A 119 6.03 4.31 1.31
CA VAL A 119 5.86 5.08 2.56
C VAL A 119 7.14 5.08 3.40
N LEU A 120 7.74 3.91 3.64
CA LEU A 120 8.98 3.75 4.42
C LEU A 120 10.12 4.57 3.80
N THR A 121 10.31 4.42 2.48
CA THR A 121 11.34 5.16 1.74
C THR A 121 11.12 6.67 1.82
N ARG A 122 9.89 7.14 1.57
CA ARG A 122 9.60 8.57 1.53
C ARG A 122 9.65 9.21 2.91
N SER A 123 9.26 8.47 3.94
CA SER A 123 9.30 8.96 5.32
C SER A 123 10.75 9.18 5.76
N ALA A 124 11.62 8.20 5.49
CA ALA A 124 13.05 8.31 5.79
C ALA A 124 13.76 9.41 4.98
N ASP A 125 13.34 9.70 3.74
CA ASP A 125 13.98 10.70 2.87
C ASP A 125 13.50 12.16 3.09
N LYS A 126 12.19 12.36 3.34
CA LYS A 126 11.53 13.68 3.25
C LYS A 126 10.80 14.11 4.52
N GLY A 127 10.78 13.26 5.53
CA GLY A 127 10.07 13.48 6.78
C GLY A 127 8.59 13.13 6.70
N GLU A 128 8.04 12.83 7.87
CA GLU A 128 6.69 12.30 8.07
C GLU A 128 5.55 13.19 7.54
N PRO A 129 5.56 14.54 7.68
CA PRO A 129 4.37 15.34 7.38
C PRO A 129 3.89 15.25 5.93
N GLN A 130 4.82 15.18 4.97
CA GLN A 130 4.47 15.06 3.55
C GLN A 130 3.90 13.68 3.23
N VAL A 131 4.39 12.64 3.90
CA VAL A 131 3.96 11.26 3.70
C VAL A 131 2.61 11.03 4.34
N VAL A 132 2.39 11.54 5.56
CA VAL A 132 1.08 11.52 6.23
C VAL A 132 0.02 12.18 5.35
N LEU A 133 0.28 13.38 4.84
CA LEU A 133 -0.68 14.08 3.99
C LEU A 133 -0.95 13.31 2.69
N ALA A 134 0.09 12.75 2.06
CA ALA A 134 -0.06 11.97 0.85
C ALA A 134 -0.88 10.68 1.09
N THR A 135 -0.62 9.97 2.19
CA THR A 135 -1.36 8.76 2.57
C THR A 135 -2.84 9.07 2.80
N LEU A 136 -3.16 10.14 3.52
CA LEU A 136 -4.55 10.55 3.79
C LEU A 136 -5.31 11.06 2.54
N ILE A 137 -4.60 11.48 1.50
CA ILE A 137 -5.20 11.88 0.22
C ILE A 137 -5.51 10.66 -0.65
N VAL A 138 -4.64 9.64 -0.60
CA VAL A 138 -4.69 8.49 -1.49
C VAL A 138 -5.58 7.36 -0.94
N VAL A 139 -5.55 7.15 0.37
CA VAL A 139 -6.37 6.18 1.10
C VAL A 139 -7.59 6.89 1.64
#